data_AF-A0A4Q0STI2-F1
#
_entry.id   AF-A0A4Q0STI2-F1
#
_cell.length_a   1.000
_cell.length_b   1.000
_cell.length_c   1.000
_cell.angle_alpha   90.00
_cell.angle_beta   90.00
_cell.angle_gamma   90.00
#
_symmetry.space_group_name_H-M   'P 1'
#
loop_
_entity.id
_entity.type
_entity.pdbx_description
1 polymer ?
#
loop_
_entity_poly.entity_id
_entity_poly.type
_entity_poly.pdbx_seq_one_letter_code
_entity_poly.pdbx_strand_id
1 'polypeptide(L)'
;WKTTTFVAGITSSGIIAPWVLDGPINRDAFDVYVEKVLIPDLPPGAINLSSHKGPRVRQMIEAAGASLLYLPPYSPDFNPIENAFAKLKALLRQAAERTVDGLWSAIGRIIDRFTSMECRNYFIAAGYAAT
;
A
#
# COMPACT_ATOMS: atom_id res chain seq x y z
N TRP A 1 13.32 10.36 -18.67
CA TRP A 1 12.29 9.60 -17.94
C TRP A 1 12.44 9.91 -16.47
N LYS A 2 11.39 10.39 -15.80
CA LYS A 2 11.34 10.52 -14.34
C LYS A 2 10.52 9.35 -13.79
N THR A 3 10.94 8.81 -12.66
CA THR A 3 10.27 7.68 -11.99
C THR A 3 9.69 8.19 -10.68
N THR A 4 8.43 7.87 -10.42
CA THR A 4 7.80 8.12 -9.12
C THR A 4 7.46 6.79 -8.47
N THR A 5 7.81 6.60 -7.21
CA THR A 5 7.39 5.43 -6.42
C THR A 5 6.19 5.80 -5.57
N PHE A 6 5.15 4.96 -5.61
CA PHE A 6 4.01 5.03 -4.69
C PHE A 6 4.02 3.80 -3.79
N VAL A 7 3.87 4.02 -2.49
CA VAL A 7 3.73 2.97 -1.47
C VAL A 7 2.53 3.30 -0.60
N ALA A 8 1.77 2.29 -0.21
CA ALA A 8 0.60 2.43 0.64
C ALA A 8 0.27 1.10 1.34
N GLY A 9 -0.60 1.17 2.36
CA GLY A 9 -1.32 0.02 2.89
C GLY A 9 -2.76 -0.04 2.36
N ILE A 10 -3.44 -1.16 2.59
CA ILE A 10 -4.87 -1.30 2.33
C ILE A 10 -5.55 -2.01 3.49
N THR A 11 -6.78 -1.57 3.80
CA THR A 11 -7.68 -2.18 4.78
C THR A 11 -9.02 -2.49 4.10
N SER A 12 -9.93 -3.19 4.78
CA SER A 12 -11.31 -3.36 4.31
C SER A 12 -12.07 -2.04 4.17
N SER A 13 -11.57 -0.95 4.75
CA SER A 13 -12.20 0.38 4.70
C SER A 13 -11.67 1.26 3.57
N GLY A 14 -10.45 1.04 3.09
CA GLY A 14 -9.79 1.92 2.12
C GLY A 14 -8.27 1.76 2.05
N ILE A 15 -7.63 2.55 1.18
CA ILE A 15 -6.17 2.74 1.16
C ILE A 15 -5.75 3.55 2.39
N ILE A 16 -4.64 3.19 3.02
CA ILE A 16 -4.05 3.89 4.18
C ILE A 16 -2.58 4.18 3.95
N ALA A 17 -1.99 5.09 4.73
CA ALA A 17 -0.57 5.42 4.66
C ALA A 17 -0.03 5.70 3.23
N PRO A 18 -0.71 6.48 2.36
CA PRO A 18 -0.17 6.75 1.03
C PRO A 18 1.10 7.61 1.13
N TRP A 19 2.17 7.18 0.47
CA TRP A 19 3.40 7.96 0.35
C TRP A 19 3.98 7.88 -1.05
N VAL A 20 4.50 9.02 -1.52
CA VAL A 20 5.03 9.19 -2.86
C VAL A 20 6.47 9.69 -2.77
N LEU A 21 7.37 9.07 -3.55
CA LEU A 21 8.78 9.45 -3.64
C LEU A 21 9.16 9.79 -5.08
N ASP A 22 10.04 10.79 -5.24
CA ASP A 22 10.76 11.01 -6.50
C ASP A 22 11.92 10.01 -6.58
N GLY A 23 11.80 9.04 -7.49
CA GLY A 23 12.77 7.97 -7.68
C GLY A 23 12.38 6.63 -7.03
N PRO A 24 13.27 5.61 -7.16
CA PRO A 24 13.06 4.29 -6.60
C PRO A 24 13.15 4.30 -5.07
N ILE A 25 12.31 3.51 -4.41
CA ILE A 25 12.41 3.28 -2.96
C ILE A 25 13.62 2.40 -2.62
N ASN A 26 14.33 2.74 -1.55
CA ASN A 26 15.42 1.94 -0.99
C ASN A 26 15.06 1.48 0.44
N ARG A 27 15.97 0.73 1.09
CA ARG A 27 15.73 0.20 2.44
C ARG A 27 15.49 1.30 3.46
N ASP A 28 16.30 2.35 3.48
CA ASP A 28 16.21 3.41 4.48
C ASP A 28 14.91 4.20 4.32
N ALA A 29 14.53 4.53 3.08
CA ALA A 29 13.24 5.14 2.77
C ALA A 29 12.07 4.24 3.18
N PHE A 30 12.17 2.93 2.95
CA PHE A 30 11.13 1.99 3.38
C PHE A 30 11.04 1.86 4.90
N ASP A 31 12.16 1.89 5.63
CA ASP A 31 12.16 1.92 7.09
C ASP A 31 11.46 3.19 7.61
N VAL A 32 11.76 4.35 7.01
CA VAL A 32 11.09 5.63 7.32
C VAL A 32 9.60 5.56 7.01
N TYR A 33 9.22 5.00 5.87
CA TYR A 33 7.82 4.79 5.51
C TYR A 33 7.10 3.98 6.59
N VAL A 34 7.67 2.85 6.99
CA VAL A 34 7.06 1.97 7.99
C VAL A 34 6.92 2.71 9.32
N GLU A 35 7.99 3.34 9.79
CA GLU A 35 8.02 3.99 11.10
C GLU A 35 7.12 5.23 11.17
N LYS A 36 7.16 6.09 10.15
CA LYS A 36 6.58 7.44 10.20
C LYS A 36 5.25 7.58 9.49
N VAL A 37 4.90 6.65 8.60
CA VAL A 37 3.69 6.76 7.77
C VAL A 37 2.77 5.56 8.00
N LEU A 38 3.30 4.33 7.91
CA LEU A 38 2.47 3.14 8.02
C LEU A 38 2.00 2.85 9.45
N ILE A 39 2.92 2.86 10.43
CA ILE A 39 2.58 2.55 11.83
C ILE A 39 1.53 3.49 12.43
N PRO A 40 1.60 4.82 12.23
CA PRO A 40 0.57 5.73 12.72
C PRO A 40 -0.84 5.42 12.17
N ASP A 41 -0.93 4.90 10.95
CA ASP A 41 -2.19 4.60 10.26
C ASP A 41 -2.63 3.13 10.38
N LEU A 42 -1.80 2.27 10.98
CA LEU A 42 -2.06 0.84 11.10
C LEU A 42 -3.16 0.59 12.13
N PRO A 43 -4.27 -0.08 11.75
CA PRO A 43 -5.27 -0.49 12.72
C PRO A 43 -4.68 -1.48 13.73
N PRO A 44 -5.12 -1.44 15.01
CA PRO A 44 -4.74 -2.45 15.99
C PRO A 44 -5.04 -3.87 15.47
N GLY A 45 -4.10 -4.80 15.63
CA GLY A 45 -4.24 -6.18 15.16
C GLY A 45 -4.16 -6.36 13.64
N ALA A 46 -3.84 -5.31 12.87
CA ALA A 46 -3.66 -5.43 11.43
C ALA A 46 -2.53 -6.40 11.07
N ILE A 47 -2.68 -7.05 9.92
CA ILE A 47 -1.69 -7.95 9.35
C ILE A 47 -1.03 -7.26 8.16
N ASN A 48 0.26 -7.00 8.25
CA ASN A 48 1.04 -6.49 7.13
C ASN A 48 1.45 -7.66 6.21
N LEU A 49 1.01 -7.60 4.96
CA LEU A 49 1.32 -8.58 3.90
C LEU A 49 2.50 -8.10 3.07
N SER A 50 3.69 -8.04 3.68
CA SER A 50 4.87 -7.50 3.01
C SER A 50 5.69 -8.59 2.31
N SER A 51 6.11 -8.30 1.08
CA SER A 51 7.18 -9.06 0.40
C SER A 51 8.58 -8.68 0.89
N HIS A 52 8.71 -7.56 1.61
CA HIS A 52 10.00 -7.06 2.10
C HIS A 52 10.35 -7.70 3.43
N LYS A 53 11.40 -8.53 3.41
CA LYS A 53 11.90 -9.25 4.59
C LYS A 53 12.98 -8.42 5.27
N GLY A 54 12.67 -7.89 6.46
CA GLY A 54 13.61 -7.10 7.26
C GLY A 54 13.36 -7.28 8.77
N PRO A 55 14.37 -7.64 9.59
CA PRO A 55 14.22 -7.76 11.04
C PRO A 55 13.67 -6.48 11.68
N ARG A 56 14.12 -5.31 11.21
CA ARG A 56 13.68 -4.01 11.71
C ARG A 56 12.21 -3.74 11.42
N VAL A 57 11.76 -3.97 10.18
CA VAL A 57 10.34 -3.80 9.81
C VAL A 57 9.44 -4.69 10.67
N ARG A 58 9.83 -5.96 10.88
CA ARG A 58 9.12 -6.86 11.79
C ARG A 58 9.04 -6.28 13.20
N GLN A 59 10.16 -5.86 13.78
CA GLN A 59 10.20 -5.29 15.13
C GLN A 59 9.30 -4.07 15.26
N MET A 60 9.32 -3.15 14.29
CA MET A 60 8.48 -1.95 14.33
C MET A 60 6.98 -2.29 14.24
N ILE A 61 6.60 -3.24 13.38
CA ILE A 61 5.21 -3.70 13.23
C ILE A 61 4.71 -4.41 14.50
N GLU A 62 5.51 -5.33 15.05
CA GLU A 62 5.16 -6.06 16.27
C GLU A 62 5.10 -5.14 17.50
N ALA A 63 6.00 -4.17 17.60
CA ALA A 63 5.97 -3.15 18.66
C ALA A 63 4.71 -2.25 18.59
N ALA A 64 4.12 -2.10 17.41
CA ALA A 64 2.85 -1.38 17.21
C ALA A 64 1.61 -2.25 17.50
N GLY A 65 1.77 -3.51 17.93
CA GLY A 65 0.66 -4.43 18.17
C GLY A 65 0.02 -4.99 16.90
N ALA A 66 0.71 -4.89 15.77
CA ALA A 66 0.33 -5.49 14.50
C ALA A 66 1.16 -6.75 14.23
N SER A 67 0.70 -7.59 13.31
CA SER A 67 1.42 -8.81 12.91
C SER A 67 1.97 -8.69 11.49
N LEU A 68 3.11 -9.33 11.23
CA LEU A 68 3.70 -9.41 9.90
C LEU A 68 3.52 -10.81 9.33
N LEU A 69 2.76 -10.92 8.23
CA LEU A 69 2.59 -12.17 7.50
C LEU A 69 3.35 -12.08 6.17
N TYR A 70 4.33 -12.97 6.01
CA TYR A 70 5.04 -13.08 4.74
C TYR A 70 4.25 -13.96 3.78
N LEU A 71 3.99 -13.42 2.59
CA LEU A 71 3.40 -14.19 1.51
C LEU A 71 4.41 -15.21 0.94
N PRO A 72 3.94 -16.36 0.43
CA PRO A 72 4.79 -17.26 -0.35
C PRO A 72 5.41 -16.51 -1.55
N PRO A 73 6.62 -16.91 -2.00
CA PRO A 73 7.24 -16.30 -3.17
C PRO A 73 6.32 -16.34 -4.39
N TYR A 74 6.30 -15.25 -5.17
CA TYR A 74 5.50 -15.12 -6.39
C TYR A 74 3.99 -15.35 -6.19
N SER A 75 3.45 -15.00 -5.02
CA SER A 75 2.01 -15.07 -4.74
C SER A 75 1.35 -13.68 -4.66
N PRO A 76 1.40 -12.86 -5.72
CA PRO A 76 0.73 -11.56 -5.74
C PRO A 76 -0.79 -11.70 -5.58
N ASP A 77 -1.36 -12.84 -5.98
CA ASP A 77 -2.79 -13.12 -5.86
C ASP A 77 -3.29 -13.18 -4.41
N PHE A 78 -2.39 -13.44 -3.45
CA PHE A 78 -2.68 -13.38 -2.01
C PHE A 78 -2.44 -11.99 -1.41
N ASN A 79 -2.13 -10.98 -2.23
CA ASN A 79 -1.97 -9.61 -1.75
C ASN A 79 -3.12 -8.72 -2.26
N PRO A 80 -4.12 -8.38 -1.42
CA PRO A 80 -5.28 -7.60 -1.86
C PRO A 80 -4.92 -6.21 -2.41
N ILE A 81 -3.76 -5.66 -2.06
CA ILE A 81 -3.33 -4.34 -2.56
C ILE A 81 -2.98 -4.37 -4.05
N GLU A 82 -2.65 -5.52 -4.63
CA GLU A 82 -2.30 -5.61 -6.06
C GLU A 82 -3.49 -5.28 -6.95
N ASN A 83 -4.69 -5.71 -6.58
CA ASN A 83 -5.93 -5.32 -7.27
C ASN A 83 -6.18 -3.81 -7.17
N ALA A 84 -5.95 -3.22 -6.00
CA ALA A 84 -6.08 -1.78 -5.82
C ALA A 84 -5.06 -1.01 -6.67
N PHE A 85 -3.81 -1.48 -6.73
CA PHE A 85 -2.75 -0.90 -7.56
C PHE A 85 -3.01 -1.05 -9.05
N ALA A 86 -3.62 -2.15 -9.50
CA ALA A 86 -4.04 -2.32 -10.89
C ALA A 86 -5.06 -1.23 -11.29
N LYS A 87 -6.09 -1.02 -10.45
CA LYS A 87 -7.08 0.05 -10.65
C LYS A 87 -6.43 1.44 -10.59
N LEU A 88 -5.58 1.71 -9.60
CA LEU A 88 -4.88 3.00 -9.46
C LEU A 88 -4.08 3.32 -10.73
N LYS A 89 -3.30 2.36 -11.24
CA LYS A 89 -2.53 2.53 -12.47
C LYS A 89 -3.43 2.80 -13.68
N ALA A 90 -4.59 2.16 -13.79
CA ALA A 90 -5.55 2.42 -14.86
C ALA A 90 -6.09 3.87 -14.78
N LEU A 91 -6.48 4.32 -13.59
CA LEU A 91 -6.99 5.69 -13.38
C LEU A 91 -5.92 6.76 -13.61
N LEU A 92 -4.66 6.51 -13.22
CA LEU A 92 -3.56 7.43 -13.49
C LEU A 92 -3.25 7.53 -14.98
N ARG A 93 -3.31 6.42 -15.73
CA ARG A 93 -3.18 6.44 -17.20
C ARG A 93 -4.32 7.24 -17.85
N GLN A 94 -5.54 7.14 -17.31
CA GLN A 94 -6.69 7.92 -17.77
C GLN A 94 -6.53 9.41 -17.49
N ALA A 95 -5.97 9.79 -16.33
CA ALA A 95 -5.71 11.18 -15.96
C ALA A 95 -4.65 11.83 -16.86
N ALA A 96 -3.72 11.03 -17.41
CA ALA A 96 -2.75 11.45 -18.42
C ALA A 96 -1.85 12.65 -18.03
N GLU A 97 -1.62 12.85 -16.74
CA GLU A 97 -0.77 13.91 -16.19
C GLU A 97 0.65 13.84 -16.75
N ARG A 98 1.23 15.01 -17.05
CA ARG A 98 2.56 15.13 -17.68
C ARG A 98 3.60 15.84 -16.82
N THR A 99 3.21 16.25 -15.62
CA THR A 99 4.10 16.84 -14.62
C THR A 99 4.14 15.96 -13.36
N VAL A 100 5.22 16.07 -12.59
CA VAL A 100 5.35 15.36 -11.31
C VAL A 100 4.26 15.83 -10.34
N ASP A 101 4.08 17.14 -10.21
CA ASP A 101 3.08 17.73 -9.31
C ASP A 101 1.65 17.36 -9.72
N GLY A 102 1.37 17.32 -11.04
CA GLY A 102 0.09 16.87 -11.58
C GLY A 102 -0.17 15.40 -11.25
N LEU A 103 0.84 14.54 -11.45
CA LEU A 103 0.77 13.12 -11.09
C LEU A 103 0.50 12.93 -9.59
N TRP A 104 1.21 13.64 -8.72
CA TRP A 104 1.05 13.52 -7.27
C TRP A 104 -0.31 14.02 -6.80
N SER A 105 -0.79 15.13 -7.37
CA SER A 105 -2.14 15.65 -7.13
C SER A 105 -3.23 14.69 -7.62
N ALA A 106 -3.00 14.02 -8.75
CA ALA A 106 -3.92 13.00 -9.26
C ALA A 106 -3.95 11.76 -8.36
N ILE A 107 -2.79 11.30 -7.86
CA ILE A 107 -2.73 10.21 -6.86
C ILE A 107 -3.60 10.55 -5.66
N GLY A 108 -3.42 11.73 -5.05
CA GLY A 108 -4.20 12.16 -3.89
C GLY A 108 -5.72 12.13 -4.13
N ARG A 109 -6.18 12.60 -5.29
CA ARG A 109 -7.62 12.55 -5.63
C ARG A 109 -8.14 11.16 -5.96
N ILE A 110 -7.29 10.29 -6.53
CA ILE A 110 -7.71 8.96 -6.99
C ILE A 110 -7.81 7.98 -5.82
N ILE A 111 -6.93 8.08 -4.82
CA ILE A 111 -6.97 7.18 -3.66
C ILE A 111 -8.28 7.29 -2.86
N ASP A 112 -8.93 8.46 -2.88
CA ASP A 112 -10.25 8.67 -2.25
C ASP A 112 -11.39 7.92 -2.97
N ARG A 113 -11.14 7.35 -4.15
CA ARG A 113 -12.14 6.60 -4.92
C ARG A 113 -12.22 5.12 -4.55
N PHE A 114 -11.37 4.65 -3.64
CA PHE A 114 -11.34 3.27 -3.18
C PHE A 114 -12.29 3.08 -2.00
N THR A 115 -13.52 2.68 -2.32
CA THR A 115 -14.58 2.52 -1.31
C THR A 115 -14.37 1.28 -0.45
N SER A 116 -14.90 1.28 0.76
CA SER A 116 -14.83 0.12 1.66
C SER A 116 -15.45 -1.14 1.04
N MET A 117 -16.53 -1.01 0.27
CA MET A 117 -17.12 -2.17 -0.42
C MET A 117 -16.16 -2.79 -1.42
N GLU A 118 -15.48 -1.95 -2.21
CA GLU A 118 -14.50 -2.40 -3.18
C GLU A 118 -13.26 -3.00 -2.51
N CYS A 119 -12.76 -2.37 -1.46
CA CYS A 119 -11.63 -2.90 -0.70
C CYS A 119 -11.96 -4.27 -0.08
N ARG A 120 -13.15 -4.45 0.51
CA ARG A 120 -13.60 -5.78 0.98
C ARG A 120 -13.58 -6.82 -0.14
N ASN A 121 -14.02 -6.47 -1.34
CA ASN A 121 -13.97 -7.39 -2.48
C ASN A 121 -12.55 -7.79 -2.86
N TYR A 122 -11.56 -6.89 -2.71
CA TYR A 122 -10.15 -7.25 -2.93
C TYR A 122 -9.63 -8.25 -1.90
N PHE A 123 -10.00 -8.10 -0.63
CA PHE A 123 -9.66 -9.06 0.43
C PHE A 123 -10.29 -10.43 0.16
N ILE A 124 -11.57 -10.47 -0.22
CA ILE A 124 -12.27 -11.71 -0.60
C ILE A 124 -11.59 -12.37 -1.79
N ALA A 125 -11.25 -11.61 -2.84
CA ALA A 125 -10.56 -12.13 -4.02
C ALA A 125 -9.18 -12.71 -3.69
N ALA A 126 -8.49 -12.16 -2.69
CA ALA A 126 -7.20 -12.65 -2.19
C ALA A 126 -7.33 -13.81 -1.17
N GLY A 127 -8.54 -14.29 -0.89
CA GLY A 127 -8.80 -15.43 -0.01
C GLY A 127 -8.96 -15.10 1.47
N TYR A 128 -9.12 -13.82 1.83
CA TYR A 128 -9.33 -13.38 3.21
C TYR A 128 -10.83 -13.17 3.50
N ALA A 129 -11.29 -13.63 4.65
CA ALA A 129 -12.60 -13.27 5.15
C ALA A 129 -12.60 -11.76 5.47
N ALA A 130 -13.34 -10.98 4.69
CA ALA A 130 -13.52 -9.55 4.96
C ALA A 130 -14.51 -9.38 6.13
N THR A 131 -14.04 -9.56 7.36
CA THR A 131 -14.80 -9.23 8.59
C THR A 131 -14.84 -7.73 8.80
#